data_AF-A0A7U9SS45-F1
#
_entry.id   AF-A0A7U9SS45-F1
#
_cell.length_a   1.000
_cell.length_b   1.000
_cell.length_c   1.000
_cell.angle_alpha   90.00
_cell.angle_beta   90.00
_cell.angle_gamma   90.00
#
_symmetry.space_group_name_H-M   'P 1'
#
loop_
_entity.id
_entity.type
_entity.pdbx_description
1 polymer ?
#
loop_
_entity_poly.entity_id
_entity_poly.type
_entity_poly.pdbx_seq_one_letter_code
_entity_poly.pdbx_strand_id
1 'polypeptide(L)'
;MADKKVFMAEDNFRGLCKAVYPLLHKVTEELEKHGVPDMASISLSKDGYINMTVYDTGWSLCRTSGEKDAKMRHEYQEPISLEEGA
;
A
#
# COMPACT_ATOMS: atom_id res chain seq x y z
N MET A 1 -6.71 21.98 18.38
CA MET A 1 -7.65 20.84 18.32
C MET A 1 -6.90 19.63 18.87
N ALA A 2 -7.32 19.06 20.00
CA ALA A 2 -6.61 17.92 20.58
C ALA A 2 -6.83 16.68 19.70
N ASP A 3 -5.74 16.02 19.28
CA ASP A 3 -5.76 14.72 18.62
C ASP A 3 -6.54 13.74 19.50
N LYS A 4 -7.77 13.43 19.08
CA LYS A 4 -8.61 12.47 19.78
C LYS A 4 -8.05 11.10 19.44
N LYS A 5 -7.19 10.57 20.31
CA LYS A 5 -6.61 9.23 20.18
C LYS A 5 -7.75 8.22 20.04
N VAL A 6 -7.96 7.72 18.83
CA VAL A 6 -9.00 6.73 18.54
C VAL A 6 -8.50 5.40 19.08
N PHE A 7 -9.00 5.01 20.25
CA PHE A 7 -8.73 3.70 20.81
C PHE A 7 -9.70 2.68 20.22
N MET A 8 -9.16 1.65 19.59
CA MET A 8 -9.90 0.45 19.22
C MET A 8 -9.73 -0.59 20.33
N ALA A 9 -10.84 -1.14 20.83
CA ALA A 9 -10.81 -2.22 21.82
C ALA A 9 -10.13 -3.48 21.24
N GLU A 10 -9.41 -4.23 22.08
CA GLU A 10 -8.65 -5.41 21.65
C GLU A 10 -9.52 -6.44 20.92
N ASP A 11 -10.71 -6.75 21.44
CA ASP A 11 -11.61 -7.73 20.84
C ASP A 11 -12.07 -7.33 19.43
N ASN A 12 -12.31 -6.02 19.22
CA ASN A 12 -12.66 -5.49 17.90
C ASN A 12 -11.48 -5.61 16.92
N PHE A 13 -10.26 -5.31 17.39
CA PHE A 13 -9.07 -5.46 16.56
C PHE A 13 -8.78 -6.93 16.24
N ARG A 14 -8.94 -7.83 17.21
CA ARG A 14 -8.80 -9.27 17.03
C ARG A 14 -9.77 -9.80 15.98
N GLY A 15 -11.02 -9.34 16.00
CA GLY A 15 -12.02 -9.63 14.98
C GLY A 15 -11.60 -9.16 13.59
N LEU A 16 -11.10 -7.92 13.51
CA LEU A 16 -10.56 -7.37 12.26
C LEU A 16 -9.38 -8.18 11.71
N CYS A 17 -8.41 -8.54 12.55
CA CYS A 17 -7.26 -9.35 12.14
C CYS A 17 -7.71 -10.70 11.57
N LYS A 18 -8.66 -11.39 12.21
CA LYS A 18 -9.21 -12.66 11.71
C LYS A 18 -9.89 -12.51 10.34
N ALA A 19 -10.57 -11.39 10.11
CA ALA A 19 -11.24 -11.12 8.84
C ALA A 19 -10.27 -10.72 7.71
N VAL A 20 -9.23 -9.93 8.04
CA VAL A 20 -8.30 -9.35 7.06
C VAL A 20 -7.15 -10.30 6.72
N TYR A 21 -6.67 -11.11 7.66
CA TYR A 21 -5.51 -11.97 7.46
C TYR A 21 -5.62 -12.90 6.22
N PRO A 22 -6.77 -13.58 5.98
CA PRO A 22 -6.93 -14.39 4.78
C PRO A 22 -6.92 -13.57 3.47
N LEU A 23 -7.36 -12.31 3.52
CA LEU A 23 -7.33 -11.41 2.35
C LEU A 23 -5.90 -10.99 2.03
N LEU A 24 -5.11 -10.66 3.05
CA LEU A 24 -3.69 -10.33 2.88
C LEU A 24 -2.91 -11.53 2.32
N HIS A 25 -3.20 -12.73 2.79
CA HIS A 25 -2.56 -13.95 2.26
C HIS A 25 -2.83 -14.13 0.76
N LYS A 26 -4.07 -13.94 0.30
CA LYS A 26 -4.41 -13.98 -1.14
C LYS A 26 -3.66 -12.91 -1.94
N VAL A 27 -3.47 -11.73 -1.38
CA VAL A 27 -2.68 -10.68 -2.05
C VAL A 27 -1.23 -11.11 -2.16
N THR A 28 -0.64 -11.69 -1.10
CA THR A 28 0.72 -12.25 -1.15
C THR A 28 0.86 -13.32 -2.23
N GLU A 29 -0.08 -14.26 -2.32
CA GLU A 29 -0.08 -15.29 -3.38
C GLU A 29 -0.10 -14.67 -4.79
N GLU A 30 -0.87 -13.60 -5.01
CA GLU A 30 -0.89 -12.91 -6.30
C GLU A 30 0.42 -12.18 -6.60
N LEU A 31 1.04 -11.55 -5.59
CA LEU A 31 2.36 -10.91 -5.74
C LEU A 31 3.43 -11.94 -6.16
N GLU A 32 3.44 -13.11 -5.52
CA GLU A 32 4.35 -14.22 -5.84
C GLU A 32 4.12 -14.75 -7.26
N LYS A 33 2.86 -14.99 -7.65
CA LYS A 33 2.50 -15.45 -9.01
C LYS A 33 2.98 -14.51 -10.11
N HIS A 34 3.03 -13.20 -9.82
CA HIS A 34 3.44 -12.17 -10.77
C HIS A 34 4.91 -11.76 -10.64
N GLY A 35 5.70 -12.48 -9.83
CA GLY A 35 7.15 -12.29 -9.74
C GLY A 35 7.57 -11.00 -9.04
N VAL A 36 6.76 -10.49 -8.10
CA VAL A 36 7.14 -9.34 -7.29
C VAL A 36 8.34 -9.73 -6.40
N PRO A 37 9.50 -9.08 -6.54
CA PRO A 37 10.76 -9.63 -6.06
C PRO A 37 10.99 -9.50 -4.55
N ASP A 38 10.39 -8.50 -3.91
CA ASP A 38 10.75 -8.17 -2.53
C ASP A 38 9.54 -7.72 -1.70
N MET A 39 9.06 -6.49 -1.91
CA MET A 39 8.05 -5.89 -1.05
C MET A 39 7.01 -5.11 -1.83
N ALA A 40 5.77 -5.18 -1.36
CA ALA A 40 4.71 -4.26 -1.74
C ALA A 40 4.10 -3.63 -0.47
N SER A 41 3.74 -2.34 -0.57
CA SER A 41 2.98 -1.65 0.48
C SER A 41 1.55 -1.39 0.01
N ILE A 42 0.57 -1.60 0.89
CA ILE A 42 -0.84 -1.33 0.63
C ILE A 42 -1.35 -0.32 1.66
N SER A 43 -1.94 0.76 1.17
CA SER A 43 -2.62 1.80 1.96
C SER A 43 -4.09 1.85 1.58
N LEU A 44 -4.95 1.81 2.60
CA LEU A 44 -6.40 1.81 2.44
C LEU A 44 -7.01 2.88 3.33
N SER A 45 -8.07 3.53 2.85
CA SER A 45 -8.88 4.43 3.66
C SER A 45 -10.36 4.03 3.62
N LYS A 46 -11.13 4.53 4.59
CA LYS A 46 -12.58 4.27 4.66
C LYS A 46 -13.36 4.98 3.56
N ASP A 47 -12.85 6.08 3.03
CA ASP A 47 -13.43 6.87 1.93
C ASP A 47 -13.09 6.31 0.54
N GLY A 48 -12.45 5.13 0.49
CA GLY A 48 -12.25 4.38 -0.74
C GLY A 48 -10.93 4.66 -1.45
N TYR A 49 -9.98 5.36 -0.80
CA TYR A 49 -8.60 5.42 -1.27
C TYR A 49 -7.97 4.04 -1.18
N ILE A 50 -7.33 3.64 -2.27
CA ILE A 50 -6.51 2.43 -2.36
C ILE A 50 -5.20 2.83 -3.03
N ASN A 51 -4.08 2.49 -2.40
CA ASN A 51 -2.78 2.57 -3.04
C ASN A 51 -1.99 1.30 -2.75
N MET A 52 -1.49 0.65 -3.79
CA MET A 52 -0.56 -0.45 -3.70
C MET A 52 0.68 -0.08 -4.51
N THR A 53 1.85 -0.12 -3.90
CA THR A 53 3.13 0.21 -4.54
C THR A 53 4.05 -0.99 -4.44
N VAL A 54 4.66 -1.38 -5.56
CA VAL A 54 5.68 -2.45 -5.60
C VAL A 54 7.06 -1.79 -5.58
N TYR A 55 7.87 -2.13 -4.58
CA TYR A 55 9.18 -1.52 -4.35
C TYR A 55 10.12 -1.79 -5.54
N ASP A 56 11.00 -0.83 -5.82
CA ASP A 56 12.04 -0.87 -6.87
C ASP A 56 11.55 -1.11 -8.31
N THR A 57 10.24 -1.06 -8.55
CA THR A 57 9.66 -1.22 -9.88
C THR A 57 9.09 0.07 -10.47
N GLY A 58 8.90 1.10 -9.63
CA GLY A 58 8.17 2.32 -10.02
C GLY A 58 6.66 2.11 -10.22
N TRP A 59 6.14 0.88 -10.17
CA TRP A 59 4.73 0.58 -10.42
C TRP A 59 3.86 0.72 -9.17
N SER A 60 2.68 1.29 -9.37
CA SER A 60 1.63 1.33 -8.35
C SER A 60 0.22 1.22 -8.95
N LEU A 61 -0.71 0.71 -8.15
CA LEU A 61 -2.15 0.76 -8.36
C LEU A 61 -2.72 1.83 -7.42
N CYS A 62 -3.42 2.82 -7.95
CA CYS A 62 -4.00 3.90 -7.17
C CYS A 62 -5.46 4.13 -7.55
N ARG A 63 -6.32 4.29 -6.56
CA ARG A 63 -7.69 4.80 -6.68
C ARG A 63 -7.87 5.88 -5.63
N THR A 64 -8.17 7.11 -6.04
CA THR A 64 -8.46 8.18 -5.07
C THR A 64 -9.90 8.12 -4.59
N SER A 65 -10.16 8.65 -3.39
CA SER A 65 -11.52 8.76 -2.86
C SER A 65 -12.42 9.52 -3.83
N GLY A 66 -13.58 8.95 -4.16
CA GLY A 66 -14.51 9.50 -5.15
C GLY A 66 -14.29 9.04 -6.60
N GLU A 67 -13.16 8.38 -6.91
CA GLU A 67 -12.99 7.73 -8.21
C GLU A 67 -13.71 6.38 -8.25
N LYS A 68 -14.32 6.10 -9.42
CA LYS A 68 -15.02 4.84 -9.68
C LYS A 68 -14.03 3.69 -9.93
N ASP A 69 -12.99 3.97 -10.71
CA ASP A 69 -12.08 2.96 -11.23
C ASP A 69 -10.65 3.19 -10.71
N ALA A 70 -9.91 2.09 -10.49
CA ALA A 70 -8.51 2.16 -10.12
C ALA A 70 -7.62 2.38 -11.36
N LYS A 71 -6.49 3.04 -11.17
CA LYS A 71 -5.51 3.37 -12.21
C LYS A 71 -4.17 2.74 -11.89
N MET A 72 -3.48 2.27 -12.92
CA MET A 72 -2.07 1.91 -12.84
C MET A 72 -1.21 3.17 -13.04
N ARG A 73 -0.13 3.32 -12.28
CA ARG A 73 0.86 4.40 -12.40
C ARG A 73 2.27 3.80 -12.46
N HIS A 74 3.15 4.48 -13.18
CA HIS A 74 4.58 4.20 -13.22
C HIS A 74 5.33 5.50 -12.92
N GLU A 75 6.08 5.54 -11.83
CA GLU A 75 6.95 6.66 -11.51
C GLU A 75 8.31 6.45 -12.17
N TYR A 76 8.71 7.44 -12.97
CA TYR A 76 10.09 7.56 -13.43
C TYR A 76 10.87 8.36 -12.40
N GLN A 77 12.00 7.81 -11.93
CA GLN A 77 12.96 8.52 -11.11
C GLN A 77 14.19 8.84 -11.96
N GLU A 78 14.57 10.11 -11.99
CA GLU A 78 15.80 10.56 -12.66
C GLU A 78 16.98 10.48 -11.66
N PRO A 79 18.00 9.64 -11.90
CA PRO A 79 19.16 9.57 -11.03
C PRO A 79 20.01 10.84 -11.18
N ILE A 80 20.22 11.56 -10.07
CA ILE A 80 21.11 12.72 -10.02
C ILE A 80 22.46 12.28 -9.45
N SER A 81 23.51 12.37 -10.25
CA SER A 81 24.88 12.09 -9.79
C SER A 81 25.40 13.24 -8.93
N LEU A 82 26.03 12.91 -7.81
CA LEU A 82 26.73 13.87 -6.95
C LEU A 82 28.23 13.57 -7.06
N GLU A 83 29.05 14.61 -7.23
CA GLU A 83 30.50 14.47 -7.14
C GLU A 83 30.90 14.35 -5.65
N GLU A 84 31.67 13.32 -5.31
CA GLU A 84 32.33 13.27 -4.00
C GLU A 84 33.34 14.42 -3.95
N GLY A 85 33.24 15.29 -2.94
CA GLY A 85 34.13 16.44 -2.77
C GLY A 85 35.59 15.99 -2.75
N ALA A 86 36.40 16.60 -3.63
CA ALA A 86 37.84 16.39 -3.77
C ALA A 86 38.63 16.67 -2.48
#